data_AF-R9IMK8-F1
#
_entry.id   AF-R9IMK8-F1
#
_cell.length_a   1.000
_cell.length_b   1.000
_cell.length_c   1.000
_cell.angle_alpha   90.00
_cell.angle_beta   90.00
_cell.angle_gamma   90.00
#
_symmetry.space_group_name_H-M   'P 1'
#
loop_
_entity.id
_entity.type
_entity.pdbx_description
1 polymer ?
#
loop_
_entity_poly.entity_id
_entity_poly.type
_entity_poly.pdbx_seq_one_letter_code
_entity_poly.pdbx_strand_id
1 'polypeptide(L)'
;MREIDKKHIEETKNKKINEMVSEELADEDISAEEYEEAKKEICREYGTDDDNYLVNGAVLVCDRATSGLVLVKGQPIILTSDIGADIRTKTNLRVSKNAAYDKEQKVATVKDRELIEDPQKDTDKNIRPFMCNCLNQPNDEEADEILRNREYYEKNGTCCKLIKLRDDWENMIRDTNYQTFSYGVDNRVEEVEGITMLSMLFCSHGGLITPIDSGQETEYQATFTYTDKDGNLVTAIWNISDNEFVNCYSLTLDEIKTICKYYNPNLVSLGYADGIYNYCINKKLNPKVLLATLGQEQWWCKNGNYEKAFGVGPGGNPQNFNNSNSGILASITVFLDKYNEGLTKGSLLLKNINCDPAPNYPETRAVFKNSLSDWQSKNPAYVKYMEKGQDIECVNAAMYAKLSYTPWVDFPPQGSHPLEDWLRIYNSLEDCLGDE
;
A
#
# COMPACT_ATOMS: atom_id res chain seq x y z
N MET A 1 38.86 0.43 15.27
CA MET A 1 38.73 -0.11 13.90
C MET A 1 39.76 0.57 13.02
N ARG A 2 40.58 -0.19 12.30
CA ARG A 2 41.80 0.28 11.62
C ARG A 2 41.45 0.78 10.21
N GLU A 3 42.18 1.75 9.68
CA GLU A 3 42.03 2.29 8.30
C GLU A 3 42.07 1.21 7.19
N ILE A 4 42.59 0.03 7.52
CA ILE A 4 42.63 -1.16 6.66
C ILE A 4 41.23 -1.70 6.34
N ASP A 5 40.26 -1.58 7.26
CA ASP A 5 38.89 -2.11 7.06
C ASP A 5 38.06 -1.21 6.14
N LYS A 6 38.29 0.11 6.15
CA LYS A 6 37.59 1.06 5.25
C LYS A 6 38.05 0.90 3.80
N LYS A 7 39.36 0.74 3.59
CA LYS A 7 39.94 0.52 2.26
C LYS A 7 39.47 -0.79 1.62
N HIS A 8 39.35 -1.85 2.42
CA HIS A 8 38.85 -3.15 1.96
C HIS A 8 37.37 -3.13 1.55
N ILE A 9 36.54 -2.34 2.26
CA ILE A 9 35.12 -2.14 1.93
C ILE A 9 34.98 -1.30 0.65
N GLU A 10 35.76 -0.24 0.49
CA GLU A 10 35.82 0.60 -0.72
C GLU A 10 36.27 -0.21 -1.94
N GLU A 11 37.30 -1.05 -1.79
CA GLU A 11 37.80 -1.95 -2.85
C GLU A 11 36.78 -3.04 -3.21
N THR A 12 36.05 -3.58 -2.23
CA THR A 12 35.00 -4.59 -2.48
C THR A 12 33.77 -3.98 -3.18
N LYS A 13 33.42 -2.72 -2.86
CA LYS A 13 32.34 -1.96 -3.53
C LYS A 13 32.71 -1.65 -4.98
N ASN A 14 33.93 -1.14 -5.20
CA ASN A 14 34.43 -0.83 -6.55
C ASN A 14 34.64 -2.09 -7.41
N LYS A 15 35.00 -3.22 -6.79
CA LYS A 15 35.09 -4.52 -7.47
C LYS A 15 33.73 -5.02 -7.95
N LYS A 16 32.68 -4.94 -7.12
CA LYS A 16 31.31 -5.34 -7.50
C LYS A 16 30.71 -4.45 -8.60
N ILE A 17 30.98 -3.14 -8.56
CA ILE A 17 30.58 -2.19 -9.61
C ILE A 17 31.27 -2.57 -10.93
N ASN A 18 32.56 -2.89 -10.91
CA ASN A 18 33.30 -3.29 -12.11
C ASN A 18 32.92 -4.70 -12.62
N GLU A 19 32.58 -5.64 -11.74
CA GLU A 19 32.08 -6.99 -12.11
C GLU A 19 30.69 -6.91 -12.76
N MET A 20 29.78 -6.04 -12.30
CA MET A 20 28.46 -5.85 -12.93
C MET A 20 28.53 -5.16 -14.30
N VAL A 21 29.44 -4.20 -14.46
CA VAL A 21 29.70 -3.52 -15.73
C VAL A 21 30.41 -4.44 -16.73
N SER A 22 31.22 -5.38 -16.25
CA SER A 22 31.87 -6.37 -17.13
C SER A 22 30.94 -7.53 -17.48
N GLU A 23 30.08 -8.02 -16.58
CA GLU A 23 29.18 -9.15 -16.88
C GLU A 23 28.07 -8.84 -17.91
N GLU A 24 27.61 -7.58 -18.03
CA GLU A 24 26.63 -7.20 -19.08
C GLU A 24 27.25 -6.91 -20.46
N LEU A 25 28.57 -6.67 -20.53
CA LEU A 25 29.25 -6.25 -21.77
C LEU A 25 30.40 -7.19 -22.18
N ALA A 26 30.60 -8.32 -21.48
CA ALA A 26 31.78 -9.17 -21.67
C ALA A 26 31.75 -10.10 -22.90
N ASP A 27 30.63 -10.27 -23.59
CA ASP A 27 30.52 -11.26 -24.67
C ASP A 27 30.54 -10.68 -26.10
N GLU A 28 30.81 -9.38 -26.28
CA GLU A 28 31.09 -8.83 -27.61
C GLU A 28 32.45 -8.11 -27.62
N ASP A 29 33.29 -8.42 -28.62
CA ASP A 29 34.58 -7.77 -28.90
C ASP A 29 34.34 -6.31 -29.34
N ILE A 30 33.97 -5.43 -28.40
CA ILE A 30 33.71 -4.02 -28.67
C ILE A 30 34.94 -3.18 -28.33
N SER A 31 35.30 -2.26 -29.22
CA SER A 31 36.45 -1.36 -29.01
C SER A 31 36.21 -0.38 -27.85
N ALA A 32 37.28 0.15 -27.25
CA ALA A 32 37.16 1.12 -26.15
C ALA A 32 36.36 2.39 -26.51
N GLU A 33 36.29 2.73 -27.80
CA GLU A 33 35.53 3.86 -28.33
C GLU A 33 34.03 3.53 -28.46
N GLU A 34 33.68 2.31 -28.87
CA GLU A 34 32.30 1.80 -28.87
C GLU A 34 31.78 1.55 -27.45
N TYR A 35 32.64 1.15 -26.52
CA TYR A 35 32.30 1.03 -25.10
C TYR A 35 31.93 2.38 -24.47
N GLU A 36 32.67 3.46 -24.78
CA GLU A 36 32.34 4.81 -24.30
C GLU A 36 31.08 5.38 -24.98
N GLU A 37 30.81 5.01 -26.22
CA GLU A 37 29.57 5.40 -26.91
C GLU A 37 28.35 4.63 -26.36
N ALA A 38 28.46 3.31 -26.14
CA ALA A 38 27.43 2.50 -25.49
C ALA A 38 27.15 2.95 -24.06
N LYS A 39 28.19 3.32 -23.29
CA LYS A 39 28.04 3.92 -21.97
C LYS A 39 27.29 5.25 -22.04
N LYS A 40 27.58 6.13 -23.01
CA LYS A 40 26.82 7.37 -23.22
C LYS A 40 25.37 7.10 -23.63
N GLU A 41 25.12 6.04 -24.38
CA GLU A 41 23.78 5.65 -24.84
C GLU A 41 22.96 5.10 -23.67
N ILE A 42 23.52 4.19 -22.87
CA ILE A 42 22.95 3.72 -21.60
C ILE A 42 22.70 4.92 -20.66
N CYS A 43 23.67 5.84 -20.50
CA CYS A 43 23.50 7.05 -19.68
C CYS A 43 22.43 8.02 -20.21
N ARG A 44 22.14 8.01 -21.52
CA ARG A 44 21.06 8.79 -22.12
C ARG A 44 19.71 8.13 -21.88
N GLU A 45 19.63 6.80 -22.04
CA GLU A 45 18.39 6.04 -21.82
C GLU A 45 17.98 5.99 -20.34
N TYR A 46 18.96 5.93 -19.41
CA TYR A 46 18.76 5.82 -17.95
C TYR A 46 17.88 6.92 -17.32
N GLY A 47 17.76 8.07 -17.99
CA GLY A 47 17.00 9.23 -17.51
C GLY A 47 15.87 9.67 -18.45
N THR A 48 15.62 8.96 -19.55
CA THR A 48 14.59 9.29 -20.54
C THR A 48 13.45 8.28 -20.59
N ASP A 49 13.54 7.16 -19.87
CA ASP A 49 12.47 6.18 -19.82
C ASP A 49 11.40 6.62 -18.81
N ASP A 50 10.28 7.12 -19.34
CA ASP A 50 9.13 7.64 -18.58
C ASP A 50 8.49 6.59 -17.65
N ASP A 51 8.87 5.31 -17.75
CA ASP A 51 8.25 4.21 -17.01
C ASP A 51 9.01 3.77 -15.74
N ASN A 52 10.08 4.45 -15.33
CA ASN A 52 11.01 3.97 -14.29
C ASN A 52 11.28 4.93 -13.10
N TYR A 53 10.48 5.98 -12.90
CA TYR A 53 10.64 6.92 -11.79
C TYR A 53 9.96 6.50 -10.49
N LEU A 54 10.50 6.89 -9.34
CA LEU A 54 9.87 6.57 -8.07
C LEU A 54 8.70 7.52 -7.79
N VAL A 55 7.61 6.96 -7.27
CA VAL A 55 6.43 7.71 -6.83
C VAL A 55 6.12 7.44 -5.37
N ASN A 56 5.10 8.11 -4.83
CA ASN A 56 4.61 7.83 -3.50
C ASN A 56 4.25 6.35 -3.35
N GLY A 57 4.81 5.69 -2.33
CA GLY A 57 4.60 4.26 -2.10
C GLY A 57 5.74 3.36 -2.60
N ALA A 58 6.71 3.88 -3.35
CA ALA A 58 7.89 3.12 -3.80
C ALA A 58 8.53 2.33 -2.64
N VAL A 59 8.84 1.06 -2.88
CA VAL A 59 9.35 0.16 -1.83
C VAL A 59 10.87 0.20 -1.84
N LEU A 60 11.45 0.52 -0.68
CA LEU A 60 12.88 0.64 -0.46
C LEU A 60 13.41 -0.48 0.42
N VAL A 61 14.65 -0.90 0.17
CA VAL A 61 15.43 -1.82 1.00
C VAL A 61 16.74 -1.18 1.42
N CYS A 62 17.33 -1.66 2.51
CA CYS A 62 18.68 -1.27 2.94
C CYS A 62 19.57 -2.50 3.05
N ASP A 63 20.80 -2.44 2.52
CA ASP A 63 21.77 -3.54 2.56
C ASP A 63 22.26 -3.89 3.99
N ARG A 64 21.98 -3.05 4.99
CA ARG A 64 22.26 -3.30 6.42
C ARG A 64 21.02 -3.67 7.23
N ALA A 65 19.84 -3.71 6.63
CA ALA A 65 18.62 -4.11 7.32
C ALA A 65 18.63 -5.61 7.59
N THR A 66 18.31 -6.02 8.82
CA THR A 66 18.17 -7.44 9.17
C THR A 66 17.06 -7.66 10.20
N SER A 67 16.27 -8.71 10.00
CA SER A 67 15.34 -9.21 11.02
C SER A 67 16.01 -10.11 12.05
N GLY A 68 17.30 -10.45 11.84
CA GLY A 68 18.07 -11.29 12.74
C GLY A 68 18.41 -10.60 14.05
N LEU A 69 18.86 -11.40 15.03
CA LEU A 69 19.38 -10.86 16.28
C LEU A 69 20.68 -10.07 16.01
N VAL A 70 20.87 -8.98 16.75
CA VAL A 70 22.13 -8.24 16.77
C VAL A 70 22.63 -8.10 18.21
N LEU A 71 23.94 -7.96 18.36
CA LEU A 71 24.55 -7.69 19.66
C LEU A 71 24.79 -6.19 19.81
N VAL A 72 24.38 -5.62 20.93
CA VAL A 72 24.65 -4.24 21.34
C VAL A 72 25.38 -4.29 22.68
N LYS A 73 26.66 -3.87 22.70
CA LYS A 73 27.58 -4.06 23.85
C LYS A 73 27.55 -5.51 24.41
N GLY A 74 27.49 -6.49 23.50
CA GLY A 74 27.44 -7.92 23.83
C GLY A 74 26.08 -8.44 24.31
N GLN A 75 25.06 -7.57 24.44
CA GLN A 75 23.70 -7.99 24.77
C GLN A 75 22.87 -8.21 23.50
N PRO A 76 22.08 -9.29 23.41
CA PRO A 76 21.25 -9.55 22.25
C PRO A 76 20.01 -8.64 22.23
N ILE A 77 19.72 -8.05 21.07
CA ILE A 77 18.44 -7.43 20.74
C ILE A 77 17.71 -8.35 19.77
N ILE A 78 16.58 -8.89 20.22
CA ILE A 78 15.74 -9.83 19.47
C ILE A 78 14.42 -9.14 19.17
N LEU A 79 13.99 -9.21 17.91
CA LEU A 79 12.73 -8.60 17.51
C LEU A 79 11.55 -9.41 18.06
N THR A 80 10.64 -8.75 18.78
CA THR A 80 9.57 -9.43 19.53
C THR A 80 8.18 -9.34 18.89
N SER A 81 7.98 -8.53 17.86
CA SER A 81 6.66 -8.40 17.21
C SER A 81 6.47 -9.42 16.08
N ASP A 82 5.21 -9.82 15.86
CA ASP A 82 4.76 -10.77 14.82
C ASP A 82 4.92 -10.27 13.37
N ILE A 83 5.53 -9.10 13.17
CA ILE A 83 5.79 -8.55 11.83
C ILE A 83 6.84 -9.43 11.14
N GLY A 84 6.48 -9.99 9.98
CA GLY A 84 7.35 -10.87 9.20
C GLY A 84 8.67 -10.21 8.76
N ALA A 85 9.72 -11.01 8.64
CA ALA A 85 11.08 -10.57 8.30
C ALA A 85 11.16 -9.73 7.01
N ASP A 86 10.41 -10.13 5.98
CA ASP A 86 10.36 -9.44 4.69
C ASP A 86 9.78 -8.02 4.80
N ILE A 87 8.84 -7.80 5.71
CA ILE A 87 8.26 -6.47 5.94
C ILE A 87 9.23 -5.58 6.70
N ARG A 88 9.84 -6.12 7.76
CA ARG A 88 10.72 -5.32 8.64
C ARG A 88 11.91 -4.71 7.91
N THR A 89 12.40 -5.41 6.90
CA THR A 89 13.58 -5.02 6.13
C THR A 89 13.26 -4.12 4.93
N LYS A 90 11.98 -3.77 4.74
CA LYS A 90 11.48 -2.84 3.73
C LYS A 90 10.89 -1.59 4.38
N THR A 91 10.86 -0.50 3.63
CA THR A 91 10.14 0.74 3.99
C THR A 91 9.58 1.36 2.71
N ASN A 92 8.69 2.35 2.83
CA ASN A 92 8.11 3.03 1.69
C ASN A 92 8.58 4.48 1.63
N LEU A 93 8.77 4.96 0.41
CA LEU A 93 9.01 6.36 0.10
C LEU A 93 7.70 7.14 0.14
N ARG A 94 7.68 8.26 0.85
CA ARG A 94 6.59 9.25 0.79
C ARG A 94 6.99 10.46 -0.01
N VAL A 95 6.10 10.88 -0.90
CA VAL A 95 6.26 12.06 -1.75
C VAL A 95 5.21 13.09 -1.34
N SER A 96 5.39 13.68 -0.15
CA SER A 96 4.41 14.58 0.48
C SER A 96 4.64 16.05 0.14
N LYS A 97 5.91 16.50 -0.01
CA LYS A 97 6.27 17.94 -0.01
C LYS A 97 6.95 18.44 -1.29
N ASN A 98 7.87 17.67 -1.86
CA ASN A 98 8.61 18.05 -3.07
C ASN A 98 7.91 17.61 -4.36
N ALA A 99 6.57 17.66 -4.38
CA ALA A 99 5.75 17.08 -5.44
C ALA A 99 5.97 17.81 -6.78
N ALA A 100 6.89 17.30 -7.59
CA ALA A 100 6.77 17.42 -9.03
C ALA A 100 5.63 16.53 -9.51
N TYR A 101 5.07 16.87 -10.67
CA TYR A 101 3.99 16.11 -11.26
C TYR A 101 4.42 15.60 -12.64
N ASP A 102 4.19 14.32 -12.88
CA ASP A 102 4.01 13.81 -14.24
C ASP A 102 2.56 13.38 -14.41
N LYS A 103 1.86 13.95 -15.40
CA LYS A 103 0.49 13.58 -15.79
C LYS A 103 -0.48 13.35 -14.60
N GLU A 104 -0.39 14.18 -13.56
CA GLU A 104 -1.19 14.18 -12.31
C GLU A 104 -0.67 13.33 -11.13
N GLN A 105 0.38 12.52 -11.31
CA GLN A 105 1.00 11.74 -10.23
C GLN A 105 2.16 12.49 -9.56
N LYS A 106 2.24 12.46 -8.23
CA LYS A 106 3.38 13.00 -7.47
C LYS A 106 4.62 12.11 -7.68
N VAL A 107 5.67 12.69 -8.23
CA VAL A 107 6.95 11.99 -8.48
C VAL A 107 7.99 12.39 -7.44
N ALA A 108 8.83 11.42 -7.07
CA ALA A 108 9.88 11.63 -6.10
C ALA A 108 11.06 12.40 -6.70
N THR A 109 11.66 13.24 -5.87
CA THR A 109 12.81 14.08 -6.19
C THR A 109 14.03 13.68 -5.38
N VAL A 110 15.19 14.19 -5.79
CA VAL A 110 16.45 13.99 -5.04
C VAL A 110 16.40 14.52 -3.61
N LYS A 111 15.41 15.37 -3.28
CA LYS A 111 15.18 15.94 -1.95
C LYS A 111 14.28 15.09 -1.06
N ASP A 112 13.66 14.02 -1.58
CA ASP A 112 12.75 13.16 -0.81
C ASP A 112 13.50 12.15 0.07
N ARG A 113 14.22 12.66 1.07
CA ARG A 113 15.12 11.89 1.94
C ARG A 113 14.89 12.10 3.43
N GLU A 114 13.97 12.98 3.81
CA GLU A 114 13.82 13.36 5.21
C GLU A 114 13.32 12.17 6.03
N LEU A 115 13.96 11.95 7.19
CA LEU A 115 13.66 10.81 8.05
C LEU A 115 12.51 11.13 9.01
N ILE A 116 11.50 10.27 9.01
CA ILE A 116 10.45 10.24 10.03
C ILE A 116 11.03 9.66 11.33
N GLU A 117 11.39 10.52 12.28
CA GLU A 117 12.06 10.10 13.54
C GLU A 117 11.17 9.24 14.44
N ASP A 118 9.86 9.48 14.42
CA ASP A 118 8.86 8.73 15.17
C ASP A 118 7.94 8.01 14.18
N PRO A 119 8.10 6.69 13.97
CA PRO A 119 7.32 5.94 12.99
C PRO A 119 5.79 6.00 13.21
N GLN A 120 5.35 6.42 14.39
CA GLN A 120 3.93 6.53 14.75
C GLN A 120 3.36 7.92 14.51
N LYS A 121 4.19 8.93 14.23
CA LYS A 121 3.74 10.29 13.93
C LYS A 121 3.68 10.50 12.43
N ASP A 122 2.61 11.13 11.99
CA ASP A 122 2.60 11.68 10.65
C ASP A 122 3.45 12.93 10.62
N THR A 123 4.28 12.99 9.59
CA THR A 123 5.10 14.14 9.28
C THR A 123 5.14 14.22 7.77
N ASP A 124 5.38 15.43 7.27
CA ASP A 124 5.63 15.74 5.87
C ASP A 124 6.96 15.19 5.31
N LYS A 125 7.66 14.35 6.09
CA LYS A 125 8.93 13.73 5.74
C LYS A 125 8.76 12.41 4.96
N ASN A 126 9.84 11.98 4.33
CA ASN A 126 9.80 11.02 3.23
C ASN A 126 9.96 9.56 3.64
N ILE A 127 10.91 9.25 4.52
CA ILE A 127 11.35 7.87 4.74
C ILE A 127 11.11 7.47 6.19
N ARG A 128 10.37 6.38 6.39
CA ARG A 128 10.29 5.73 7.70
C ARG A 128 11.53 4.87 7.94
N PRO A 129 12.09 4.88 9.16
CA PRO A 129 13.10 3.92 9.54
C PRO A 129 12.62 2.49 9.29
N PHE A 130 13.53 1.63 8.84
CA PHE A 130 13.25 0.21 8.73
C PHE A 130 12.94 -0.36 10.12
N MET A 131 11.85 -1.11 10.24
CA MET A 131 11.43 -1.71 11.51
C MET A 131 12.25 -2.98 11.84
N CYS A 132 13.55 -2.92 11.62
CA CYS A 132 14.49 -4.03 11.73
C CYS A 132 15.74 -3.63 12.53
N ASN A 133 16.60 -4.61 12.79
CA ASN A 133 17.92 -4.34 13.31
C ASN A 133 18.86 -3.86 12.20
N CYS A 134 19.85 -3.05 12.56
CA CYS A 134 20.96 -2.70 11.69
C CYS A 134 22.13 -3.67 11.92
N LEU A 135 22.74 -4.17 10.84
CA LEU A 135 23.96 -4.98 10.91
C LEU A 135 25.18 -4.20 11.42
N ASN A 136 25.21 -2.89 11.17
CA ASN A 136 26.29 -2.04 11.65
C ASN A 136 26.10 -1.74 13.14
N GLN A 137 27.23 -1.76 13.85
CA GLN A 137 27.24 -1.60 15.30
C GLN A 137 27.00 -0.13 15.70
N PRO A 138 26.19 0.12 16.74
CA PRO A 138 26.06 1.45 17.31
C PRO A 138 27.38 1.93 17.91
N ASN A 139 27.56 3.24 17.99
CA ASN A 139 28.58 3.82 18.86
C ASN A 139 28.15 3.68 20.35
N ASP A 140 29.04 4.05 21.27
CA ASP A 140 28.79 3.84 22.70
C ASP A 140 27.54 4.56 23.23
N GLU A 141 27.27 5.77 22.76
CA GLU A 141 26.12 6.59 23.17
C GLU A 141 24.81 6.02 22.62
N GLU A 142 24.80 5.67 21.33
CA GLU A 142 23.68 5.00 20.66
C GLU A 142 23.37 3.66 21.33
N ALA A 143 24.40 2.89 21.69
CA ALA A 143 24.25 1.62 22.37
C ALA A 143 23.64 1.79 23.77
N ASP A 144 24.09 2.79 24.53
CA ASP A 144 23.55 3.06 25.86
C ASP A 144 22.07 3.47 25.80
N GLU A 145 21.66 4.22 24.78
CA GLU A 145 20.25 4.56 24.57
C GLU A 145 19.43 3.34 24.16
N ILE A 146 19.96 2.50 23.26
CA ILE A 146 19.28 1.28 22.83
C ILE A 146 19.02 0.36 24.01
N LEU A 147 20.02 0.16 24.87
CA LEU A 147 19.89 -0.69 26.04
C LEU A 147 19.00 -0.07 27.12
N ARG A 148 19.01 1.26 27.28
CA ARG A 148 18.12 1.97 28.21
C ARG A 148 16.65 1.85 27.79
N ASN A 149 16.36 1.88 26.50
CA ASN A 149 15.01 1.79 25.93
C ASN A 149 14.78 0.44 25.20
N ARG A 150 15.31 -0.65 25.77
CA ARG A 150 15.37 -1.96 25.13
C ARG A 150 14.03 -2.45 24.58
N GLU A 151 12.95 -2.35 25.34
CA GLU A 151 11.61 -2.80 24.91
C GLU A 151 11.15 -2.13 23.60
N TYR A 152 11.43 -0.83 23.46
CA TYR A 152 11.12 -0.10 22.23
C TYR A 152 11.90 -0.64 21.03
N TYR A 153 13.18 -0.93 21.20
CA TYR A 153 14.04 -1.42 20.12
C TYR A 153 13.88 -2.92 19.85
N GLU A 154 13.43 -3.72 20.80
CA GLU A 154 13.00 -5.10 20.56
C GLU A 154 11.69 -5.12 19.74
N LYS A 155 10.81 -4.14 19.95
CA LYS A 155 9.59 -4.01 19.13
C LYS A 155 9.91 -3.51 17.71
N ASN A 156 10.62 -2.38 17.61
CA ASN A 156 10.78 -1.61 16.37
C ASN A 156 12.11 -1.84 15.65
N GLY A 157 13.11 -2.45 16.30
CA GLY A 157 14.43 -2.68 15.74
C GLY A 157 15.42 -1.53 15.93
N THR A 158 16.72 -1.85 15.96
CA THR A 158 17.77 -0.85 16.20
C THR A 158 17.95 0.14 15.06
N CYS A 159 17.51 -0.17 13.83
CA CYS A 159 17.64 0.73 12.70
C CYS A 159 16.92 2.08 12.93
N CYS A 160 15.81 2.08 13.69
CA CYS A 160 15.13 3.30 14.13
C CYS A 160 16.03 4.32 14.83
N LYS A 161 17.08 3.85 15.53
CA LYS A 161 18.08 4.74 16.16
C LYS A 161 19.22 5.10 15.21
N LEU A 162 19.60 4.16 14.36
CA LEU A 162 20.88 4.16 13.67
C LEU A 162 20.81 4.76 12.27
N ILE A 163 19.63 4.77 11.64
CA ILE A 163 19.45 5.37 10.33
C ILE A 163 19.73 6.88 10.38
N LYS A 164 20.54 7.37 9.44
CA LYS A 164 20.97 8.76 9.35
C LYS A 164 21.06 9.19 7.90
N LEU A 165 20.00 9.85 7.43
CA LEU A 165 19.85 10.33 6.07
C LEU A 165 20.25 11.81 6.04
N ARG A 166 21.35 12.14 5.37
CA ARG A 166 21.93 13.50 5.35
C ARG A 166 22.22 14.01 3.95
N ASP A 167 22.47 13.09 3.04
CA ASP A 167 22.82 13.37 1.65
C ASP A 167 21.58 13.18 0.78
N ASP A 168 21.50 13.93 -0.32
CA ASP A 168 20.47 13.77 -1.33
C ASP A 168 20.58 12.41 -2.02
N TRP A 169 19.54 12.00 -2.73
CA TRP A 169 19.63 10.80 -3.56
C TRP A 169 20.67 10.97 -4.66
N GLU A 170 21.35 9.88 -5.00
CA GLU A 170 22.35 9.80 -6.07
C GLU A 170 21.96 8.74 -7.09
N ASN A 171 22.34 8.90 -8.36
CA ASN A 171 22.22 7.82 -9.33
C ASN A 171 23.29 6.74 -9.09
N MET A 172 22.89 5.47 -9.26
CA MET A 172 23.79 4.30 -9.11
C MET A 172 24.97 4.37 -10.09
N ILE A 173 24.74 4.90 -11.30
CA ILE A 173 25.78 5.16 -12.30
C ILE A 173 26.20 6.62 -12.18
N ARG A 174 27.49 6.85 -11.94
CA ARG A 174 28.04 8.22 -11.88
C ARG A 174 27.95 8.89 -13.25
N ASP A 175 27.66 10.19 -13.25
CA ASP A 175 27.56 11.05 -14.43
C ASP A 175 26.33 10.78 -15.33
N THR A 176 25.30 10.08 -14.84
CA THR A 176 23.97 10.06 -15.49
C THR A 176 23.13 11.25 -15.05
N ASN A 177 22.38 11.82 -15.99
CA ASN A 177 21.39 12.85 -15.66
C ASN A 177 20.25 12.23 -14.84
N TYR A 178 19.67 13.03 -13.93
CA TYR A 178 18.37 12.72 -13.36
C TYR A 178 17.27 12.90 -14.42
N GLN A 179 16.18 12.18 -14.24
CA GLN A 179 14.97 12.48 -14.99
C GLN A 179 14.44 13.84 -14.52
N THR A 180 14.12 14.72 -15.45
CA THR A 180 13.67 16.08 -15.14
C THR A 180 12.16 16.19 -15.26
N PHE A 181 11.50 16.65 -14.20
CA PHE A 181 10.05 16.85 -14.18
C PHE A 181 9.72 18.34 -14.13
N SER A 182 8.59 18.70 -14.73
CA SER A 182 8.08 20.07 -14.69
C SER A 182 7.32 20.32 -13.39
N TYR A 183 7.78 21.30 -12.61
CA TYR A 183 7.17 21.77 -11.38
C TYR A 183 6.45 23.10 -11.63
N GLY A 184 5.13 23.11 -11.43
CA GLY A 184 4.30 24.31 -11.57
C GLY A 184 4.09 25.01 -10.23
N VAL A 185 4.71 26.18 -10.03
CA VAL A 185 4.37 27.09 -8.92
C VAL A 185 4.15 28.49 -9.46
N ASP A 186 3.01 29.09 -9.12
CA ASP A 186 2.71 30.51 -9.37
C ASP A 186 2.99 30.97 -10.83
N ASN A 187 2.44 30.26 -11.82
CA ASN A 187 2.64 30.53 -13.26
C ASN A 187 4.10 30.41 -13.76
N ARG A 188 4.97 29.69 -13.07
CA ARG A 188 6.33 29.33 -13.52
C ARG A 188 6.49 27.82 -13.57
N VAL A 189 7.17 27.36 -14.62
CA VAL A 189 7.60 25.97 -14.77
C VAL A 189 9.08 25.92 -14.40
N GLU A 190 9.40 25.26 -13.29
CA GLU A 190 10.78 24.93 -12.91
C GLU A 190 11.05 23.45 -13.20
N GLU A 191 12.25 23.12 -13.66
CA GLU A 191 12.67 21.72 -13.82
C GLU A 191 13.25 21.22 -12.50
N VAL A 192 12.79 20.07 -12.04
CA VAL A 192 13.31 19.40 -10.83
C VAL A 192 13.87 18.03 -11.16
N GLU A 193 14.96 17.67 -10.48
CA GLU A 193 15.62 16.38 -10.60
C GLU A 193 14.84 15.30 -9.83
N GLY A 194 14.28 14.36 -10.58
CA GLY A 194 13.57 13.19 -10.09
C GLY A 194 14.45 11.96 -9.92
N ILE A 195 14.01 11.05 -9.06
CA ILE A 195 14.72 9.80 -8.76
C ILE A 195 14.02 8.61 -9.39
N THR A 196 14.79 7.57 -9.74
CA THR A 196 14.33 6.39 -10.47
C THR A 196 14.58 5.11 -9.71
N MET A 197 14.18 3.98 -10.27
CA MET A 197 14.54 2.62 -9.81
C MET A 197 16.04 2.38 -9.68
N LEU A 198 16.84 3.30 -10.20
CA LEU A 198 18.29 3.21 -10.26
C LEU A 198 18.96 4.32 -9.45
N SER A 199 18.19 5.03 -8.63
CA SER A 199 18.71 5.93 -7.61
C SER A 199 18.99 5.20 -6.30
N MET A 200 19.96 5.70 -5.55
CA MET A 200 20.37 5.19 -4.25
C MET A 200 20.44 6.32 -3.23
N LEU A 201 20.13 6.00 -1.98
CA LEU A 201 20.28 6.93 -0.86
C LEU A 201 21.29 6.39 0.14
N PHE A 202 22.29 7.22 0.46
CA PHE A 202 23.30 6.83 1.43
C PHE A 202 22.86 7.14 2.86
N CYS A 203 22.84 6.10 3.70
CA CYS A 203 22.74 6.25 5.14
C CYS A 203 24.16 6.41 5.70
N SER A 204 24.43 7.53 6.36
CA SER A 204 25.75 7.83 6.96
C SER A 204 26.18 6.88 8.08
N HIS A 205 25.30 5.98 8.52
CA HIS A 205 25.63 4.84 9.38
C HIS A 205 26.12 3.61 8.57
N GLY A 206 26.39 3.78 7.26
CA GLY A 206 27.02 2.79 6.39
C GLY A 206 26.05 1.87 5.66
N GLY A 207 24.79 2.30 5.48
CA GLY A 207 23.79 1.56 4.70
C GLY A 207 23.56 2.19 3.34
N LEU A 208 23.30 1.35 2.34
CA LEU A 208 22.86 1.76 1.02
C LEU A 208 21.38 1.41 0.86
N ILE A 209 20.56 2.43 0.61
CA ILE A 209 19.13 2.29 0.40
C ILE A 209 18.83 2.34 -1.09
N THR A 210 18.14 1.33 -1.60
CA THR A 210 17.77 1.23 -3.02
C THR A 210 16.29 0.87 -3.16
N PRO A 211 15.62 1.34 -4.22
CA PRO A 211 14.27 0.90 -4.54
C PRO A 211 14.28 -0.54 -5.07
N ILE A 212 13.19 -1.25 -4.83
CA ILE A 212 12.89 -2.56 -5.42
C ILE A 212 11.52 -2.59 -6.10
N ASP A 213 10.76 -1.50 -5.96
CA ASP A 213 9.47 -1.25 -6.58
C ASP A 213 9.35 0.27 -6.76
N SER A 214 8.98 0.74 -7.96
CA SER A 214 8.88 2.16 -8.27
C SER A 214 7.66 2.79 -7.58
N GLY A 215 6.71 1.97 -7.14
CA GLY A 215 5.38 2.40 -6.74
C GLY A 215 4.51 2.83 -7.93
N GLN A 216 5.05 2.84 -9.15
CA GLN A 216 4.29 3.10 -10.36
C GLN A 216 3.52 1.82 -10.66
N GLU A 217 2.23 1.81 -10.34
CA GLU A 217 1.34 0.84 -10.96
C GLU A 217 0.97 1.38 -12.34
N THR A 218 1.23 0.62 -13.41
CA THR A 218 0.45 0.81 -14.65
C THR A 218 -1.00 0.72 -14.22
N GLU A 219 -1.82 1.74 -14.49
CA GLU A 219 -3.25 1.74 -14.13
C GLU A 219 -3.85 0.39 -14.47
N TYR A 220 -4.05 -0.45 -13.45
CA TYR A 220 -4.63 -1.75 -13.67
C TYR A 220 -6.08 -1.50 -14.05
N GLN A 221 -6.48 -1.92 -15.24
CA GLN A 221 -7.87 -1.85 -15.65
C GLN A 221 -8.24 -3.17 -16.31
N ALA A 222 -9.29 -3.79 -15.79
CA ALA A 222 -9.91 -4.96 -16.38
C ALA A 222 -11.42 -4.73 -16.47
N THR A 223 -12.07 -5.34 -17.45
CA THR A 223 -13.52 -5.27 -17.61
C THR A 223 -14.17 -6.58 -17.22
N PHE A 224 -15.30 -6.52 -16.53
CA PHE A 224 -16.16 -7.65 -16.28
C PHE A 224 -17.58 -7.35 -16.77
N THR A 225 -18.38 -8.40 -16.95
CA THR A 225 -19.75 -8.26 -17.43
C THR A 225 -20.74 -8.96 -16.53
N TYR A 226 -21.93 -8.38 -16.38
CA TYR A 226 -23.06 -8.99 -15.68
C TYR A 226 -24.38 -8.62 -16.36
N THR A 227 -25.45 -9.36 -16.07
CA THR A 227 -26.79 -9.00 -16.51
C THR A 227 -27.49 -8.21 -15.41
N ASP A 228 -28.01 -7.03 -15.70
CA ASP A 228 -28.77 -6.24 -14.74
C ASP A 228 -30.20 -6.78 -14.53
N LYS A 229 -30.91 -6.20 -13.56
CA LYS A 229 -32.30 -6.52 -13.21
C LYS A 229 -33.31 -6.32 -14.34
N ASP A 230 -32.96 -5.53 -15.35
CA ASP A 230 -33.79 -5.23 -16.51
C ASP A 230 -33.45 -6.15 -17.70
N GLY A 231 -32.45 -7.01 -17.55
CA GLY A 231 -32.02 -8.01 -18.53
C GLY A 231 -30.96 -7.51 -19.51
N ASN A 232 -30.35 -6.35 -19.27
CA ASN A 232 -29.30 -5.80 -20.13
C ASN A 232 -27.93 -6.36 -19.73
N LEU A 233 -27.07 -6.61 -20.71
CA LEU A 233 -25.66 -6.91 -20.46
C LEU A 233 -24.91 -5.62 -20.14
N VAL A 234 -24.39 -5.51 -18.93
CA VAL A 234 -23.58 -4.39 -18.45
C VAL A 234 -22.10 -4.79 -18.53
N THR A 235 -21.26 -3.86 -18.99
CA THR A 235 -19.79 -3.97 -18.92
C THR A 235 -19.29 -2.92 -17.94
N ALA A 236 -18.61 -3.35 -16.89
CA ALA A 236 -18.09 -2.50 -15.83
C ALA A 236 -16.56 -2.62 -15.75
N ILE A 237 -15.92 -1.57 -15.23
CA ILE A 237 -14.47 -1.49 -15.07
C ILE A 237 -14.12 -1.84 -13.62
N TRP A 238 -13.08 -2.65 -13.46
CA TRP A 238 -12.43 -2.94 -12.21
C TRP A 238 -10.97 -2.49 -12.29
N ASN A 239 -10.55 -1.61 -11.37
CA ASN A 239 -9.26 -0.95 -11.44
C ASN A 239 -8.32 -1.20 -10.25
N ILE A 240 -8.59 -2.23 -9.44
CA ILE A 240 -7.74 -2.58 -8.29
C ILE A 240 -6.92 -3.83 -8.62
N SER A 241 -5.60 -3.71 -8.62
CA SER A 241 -4.70 -4.84 -8.83
C SER A 241 -4.63 -5.76 -7.59
N ASP A 242 -4.17 -7.00 -7.76
CA ASP A 242 -3.95 -7.90 -6.63
C ASP A 242 -2.86 -7.36 -5.67
N ASN A 243 -1.85 -6.68 -6.22
CA ASN A 243 -0.80 -6.02 -5.43
C ASN A 243 -1.35 -4.83 -4.64
N GLU A 244 -2.15 -3.98 -5.28
CA GLU A 244 -2.79 -2.83 -4.64
C GLU A 244 -3.69 -3.29 -3.49
N PHE A 245 -4.45 -4.37 -3.68
CA PHE A 245 -5.39 -4.89 -2.68
C PHE A 245 -4.72 -5.26 -1.34
N VAL A 246 -3.46 -5.70 -1.38
CA VAL A 246 -2.66 -6.07 -0.20
C VAL A 246 -1.60 -5.04 0.19
N ASN A 247 -1.55 -3.89 -0.51
CA ASN A 247 -0.66 -2.80 -0.16
C ASN A 247 -1.13 -2.09 1.13
N CYS A 248 -0.69 -2.59 2.28
CA CYS A 248 -1.06 -2.04 3.59
C CYS A 248 -0.45 -0.67 3.91
N TYR A 249 0.40 -0.13 3.05
CA TYR A 249 1.05 1.18 3.20
C TYR A 249 0.42 2.26 2.33
N SER A 250 -0.67 1.97 1.63
CA SER A 250 -1.36 2.91 0.73
C SER A 250 -1.85 4.19 1.41
N LEU A 251 -2.16 4.14 2.71
CA LEU A 251 -2.54 5.30 3.52
C LEU A 251 -1.83 5.27 4.87
N THR A 252 -1.46 6.46 5.35
CA THR A 252 -0.94 6.69 6.70
C THR A 252 -2.06 6.82 7.74
N LEU A 253 -1.71 6.72 9.02
CA LEU A 253 -2.68 6.89 10.11
C LEU A 253 -3.40 8.24 10.04
N ASP A 254 -2.69 9.32 9.75
CA ASP A 254 -3.31 10.65 9.74
C ASP A 254 -4.10 10.90 8.47
N GLU A 255 -3.70 10.38 7.30
CA GLU A 255 -4.58 10.35 6.12
C GLU A 255 -5.87 9.57 6.41
N ILE A 256 -5.78 8.42 7.08
CA ILE A 256 -6.95 7.66 7.53
C ILE A 256 -7.79 8.50 8.51
N LYS A 257 -7.19 9.20 9.47
CA LYS A 257 -7.91 10.11 10.38
C LYS A 257 -8.58 11.25 9.64
N THR A 258 -7.93 11.86 8.65
CA THR A 258 -8.47 12.93 7.82
C THR A 258 -9.70 12.45 7.06
N ILE A 259 -9.59 11.30 6.38
CA ILE A 259 -10.71 10.65 5.68
C ILE A 259 -11.85 10.36 6.67
N CYS A 260 -11.54 9.71 7.80
CA CYS A 260 -12.54 9.39 8.82
C CYS A 260 -13.23 10.65 9.34
N LYS A 261 -12.47 11.72 9.61
CA LYS A 261 -12.98 12.99 10.12
C LYS A 261 -13.86 13.70 9.10
N TYR A 262 -13.47 13.69 7.83
CA TYR A 262 -14.23 14.27 6.72
C TYR A 262 -15.62 13.64 6.62
N TYR A 263 -15.70 12.31 6.66
CA TYR A 263 -16.98 11.61 6.52
C TYR A 263 -17.78 11.53 7.83
N ASN A 264 -17.14 11.28 8.97
CA ASN A 264 -17.77 11.24 10.28
C ASN A 264 -16.73 11.43 11.42
N PRO A 265 -16.66 12.61 12.06
CA PRO A 265 -15.64 12.92 13.08
C PRO A 265 -15.67 11.98 14.30
N ASN A 266 -16.79 11.33 14.57
CA ASN A 266 -16.88 10.36 15.67
C ASN A 266 -16.05 9.10 15.43
N LEU A 267 -15.73 8.75 14.17
CA LEU A 267 -14.88 7.60 13.86
C LEU A 267 -13.48 7.75 14.46
N VAL A 268 -12.93 8.97 14.42
CA VAL A 268 -11.62 9.26 15.02
C VAL A 268 -11.70 9.20 16.54
N SER A 269 -12.68 9.88 17.15
CA SER A 269 -12.80 9.92 18.62
C SER A 269 -13.11 8.55 19.24
N LEU A 270 -13.77 7.68 18.48
CA LEU A 270 -14.01 6.30 18.90
C LEU A 270 -12.75 5.46 18.73
N GLY A 271 -11.84 5.74 17.79
CA GLY A 271 -10.61 4.97 17.56
C GLY A 271 -10.67 4.03 16.35
N TYR A 272 -11.59 4.28 15.41
CA TYR A 272 -11.66 3.51 14.16
C TYR A 272 -10.44 3.73 13.28
N ALA A 273 -9.95 4.97 13.18
CA ALA A 273 -8.77 5.29 12.37
C ALA A 273 -7.54 4.50 12.84
N ASP A 274 -7.25 4.54 14.14
CA ASP A 274 -6.17 3.76 14.76
C ASP A 274 -6.38 2.24 14.59
N GLY A 275 -7.61 1.76 14.73
CA GLY A 275 -7.95 0.35 14.50
C GLY A 275 -7.65 -0.07 13.06
N ILE A 276 -8.19 0.65 12.08
CA ILE A 276 -8.00 0.36 10.65
C ILE A 276 -6.51 0.34 10.32
N TYR A 277 -5.76 1.38 10.70
CA TYR A 277 -4.32 1.45 10.45
C TYR A 277 -3.57 0.25 11.05
N ASN A 278 -3.72 0.02 12.36
CA ASN A 278 -2.96 -1.01 13.06
C ASN A 278 -3.29 -2.43 12.54
N TYR A 279 -4.57 -2.74 12.32
CA TYR A 279 -4.95 -4.06 11.84
C TYR A 279 -4.55 -4.29 10.38
N CYS A 280 -4.71 -3.30 9.50
CA CYS A 280 -4.31 -3.40 8.09
C CYS A 280 -2.81 -3.61 7.94
N ILE A 281 -1.98 -2.87 8.69
CA ILE A 281 -0.52 -3.07 8.72
C ILE A 281 -0.19 -4.49 9.20
N ASN A 282 -0.78 -4.93 10.31
CA ASN A 282 -0.50 -6.25 10.89
C ASN A 282 -0.94 -7.40 9.99
N LYS A 283 -2.03 -7.22 9.22
CA LYS A 283 -2.64 -8.27 8.39
C LYS A 283 -2.32 -8.17 6.90
N LYS A 284 -1.59 -7.13 6.48
CA LYS A 284 -1.24 -6.87 5.07
C LYS A 284 -2.45 -6.68 4.17
N LEU A 285 -3.40 -5.86 4.60
CA LEU A 285 -4.53 -5.45 3.78
C LEU A 285 -4.43 -3.95 3.50
N ASN A 286 -4.79 -3.53 2.29
CA ASN A 286 -4.87 -2.11 1.98
C ASN A 286 -5.97 -1.42 2.81
N PRO A 287 -5.67 -0.34 3.57
CA PRO A 287 -6.66 0.36 4.40
C PRO A 287 -7.84 0.94 3.61
N LYS A 288 -7.67 1.28 2.32
CA LYS A 288 -8.76 1.73 1.44
C LYS A 288 -9.87 0.68 1.32
N VAL A 289 -9.54 -0.62 1.41
CA VAL A 289 -10.53 -1.72 1.37
C VAL A 289 -11.53 -1.61 2.53
N LEU A 290 -11.03 -1.36 3.74
CA LEU A 290 -11.90 -1.21 4.92
C LEU A 290 -12.65 0.11 4.94
N LEU A 291 -12.00 1.21 4.53
CA LEU A 291 -12.64 2.51 4.45
C LEU A 291 -13.80 2.52 3.45
N ALA A 292 -13.61 1.94 2.27
CA ALA A 292 -14.66 1.78 1.28
C ALA A 292 -15.80 0.89 1.80
N THR A 293 -15.48 -0.18 2.53
CA THR A 293 -16.48 -1.06 3.16
C THR A 293 -17.28 -0.32 4.24
N LEU A 294 -16.62 0.47 5.08
CA LEU A 294 -17.28 1.31 6.09
C LEU A 294 -18.22 2.35 5.47
N GLY A 295 -17.78 2.97 4.37
CA GLY A 295 -18.58 3.93 3.61
C GLY A 295 -19.80 3.29 2.96
N GLN A 296 -19.64 2.11 2.35
CA GLN A 296 -20.72 1.39 1.72
C GLN A 296 -21.72 0.81 2.72
N GLU A 297 -21.25 0.00 3.68
CA GLU A 297 -22.11 -0.86 4.48
C GLU A 297 -22.89 -0.08 5.54
N GLN A 298 -22.30 0.99 6.09
CA GLN A 298 -22.91 1.77 7.18
C GLN A 298 -22.97 3.27 6.91
N TRP A 299 -22.71 3.71 5.68
CA TRP A 299 -22.69 5.14 5.35
C TRP A 299 -21.83 5.94 6.33
N TRP A 300 -20.62 5.42 6.59
CA TRP A 300 -19.67 5.99 7.54
C TRP A 300 -20.19 6.09 8.99
N CYS A 301 -21.17 5.25 9.36
CA CYS A 301 -21.85 5.28 10.66
C CYS A 301 -22.46 6.65 11.02
N LYS A 302 -22.84 7.47 10.02
CA LYS A 302 -23.42 8.81 10.25
C LYS A 302 -24.71 8.78 11.08
N ASN A 303 -25.44 7.68 11.01
CA ASN A 303 -26.69 7.47 11.76
C ASN A 303 -26.48 6.71 13.09
N GLY A 304 -25.23 6.55 13.55
CA GLY A 304 -24.88 5.62 14.63
C GLY A 304 -24.67 4.19 14.11
N ASN A 305 -24.96 3.18 14.93
CA ASN A 305 -24.74 1.75 14.65
C ASN A 305 -23.28 1.37 14.44
N TYR A 306 -22.37 1.94 15.23
CA TYR A 306 -20.96 1.59 15.21
C TYR A 306 -20.76 0.07 15.35
N GLU A 307 -21.67 -0.63 16.05
CA GLU A 307 -21.65 -2.09 16.20
C GLU A 307 -21.81 -2.93 14.96
N LYS A 308 -22.12 -2.29 13.85
CA LYS A 308 -22.26 -2.93 12.55
C LYS A 308 -21.39 -2.27 11.49
N ALA A 309 -20.39 -1.47 11.89
CA ALA A 309 -19.55 -0.64 11.02
C ALA A 309 -19.10 -1.31 9.71
N PHE A 310 -18.86 -2.61 9.73
CA PHE A 310 -18.40 -3.39 8.57
C PHE A 310 -19.36 -4.51 8.14
N GLY A 311 -20.59 -4.55 8.66
CA GLY A 311 -21.59 -5.57 8.30
C GLY A 311 -21.39 -6.97 8.90
N VAL A 312 -20.30 -7.21 9.66
CA VAL A 312 -19.98 -8.53 10.25
C VAL A 312 -20.15 -8.54 11.78
N GLY A 313 -21.26 -9.12 12.23
CA GLY A 313 -21.58 -9.37 13.65
C GLY A 313 -21.75 -8.10 14.52
N PRO A 314 -22.09 -8.23 15.82
CA PRO A 314 -22.10 -7.11 16.76
C PRO A 314 -20.68 -6.83 17.29
N GLY A 315 -20.10 -5.64 17.05
CA GLY A 315 -18.70 -5.40 17.46
C GLY A 315 -18.15 -3.97 17.32
N GLY A 316 -18.89 -2.95 17.75
CA GLY A 316 -18.67 -1.57 17.25
C GLY A 316 -17.85 -0.62 18.05
N ASN A 317 -17.29 -1.10 19.15
CA ASN A 317 -16.42 -0.25 19.92
C ASN A 317 -14.98 -0.75 19.76
N PRO A 318 -14.06 0.06 19.22
CA PRO A 318 -12.65 -0.29 19.11
C PRO A 318 -11.97 -0.81 20.37
N GLN A 319 -12.43 -0.40 21.56
CA GLN A 319 -11.92 -0.96 22.81
C GLN A 319 -12.23 -2.45 23.01
N ASN A 320 -13.14 -3.04 22.21
CA ASN A 320 -13.52 -4.45 22.24
C ASN A 320 -12.93 -5.27 21.08
N PHE A 321 -12.08 -4.71 20.21
CA PHE A 321 -11.50 -5.40 19.03
C PHE A 321 -10.48 -6.51 19.35
N ASN A 322 -10.30 -6.86 20.63
CA ASN A 322 -9.40 -7.95 21.04
C ASN A 322 -9.95 -9.35 20.69
N ASN A 323 -11.13 -9.47 20.08
CA ASN A 323 -11.69 -10.75 19.64
C ASN A 323 -11.72 -10.86 18.10
N SER A 324 -11.32 -12.02 17.58
CA SER A 324 -11.21 -12.30 16.14
C SER A 324 -12.54 -12.43 15.38
N ASN A 325 -13.66 -12.41 16.09
CA ASN A 325 -14.94 -12.90 15.56
C ASN A 325 -15.95 -11.79 15.20
N SER A 326 -15.62 -10.51 15.36
CA SER A 326 -16.45 -9.40 14.88
C SER A 326 -15.65 -8.14 14.51
N GLY A 327 -16.32 -7.17 13.88
CA GLY A 327 -15.75 -5.85 13.59
C GLY A 327 -14.64 -5.84 12.54
N ILE A 328 -13.62 -4.98 12.73
CA ILE A 328 -12.51 -4.78 11.78
C ILE A 328 -11.79 -6.10 11.48
N LEU A 329 -11.41 -6.83 12.53
CA LEU A 329 -10.58 -8.03 12.38
C LEU A 329 -11.32 -9.16 11.67
N ALA A 330 -12.61 -9.35 11.93
CA ALA A 330 -13.42 -10.31 11.20
C ALA A 330 -13.54 -9.94 9.72
N SER A 331 -13.73 -8.65 9.42
CA SER A 331 -13.83 -8.15 8.05
C SER A 331 -12.53 -8.39 7.27
N ILE A 332 -11.39 -8.04 7.86
CA ILE A 332 -10.06 -8.33 7.29
C ILE A 332 -9.88 -9.83 7.05
N THR A 333 -10.28 -10.66 8.02
CA THR A 333 -10.15 -12.12 7.91
C THR A 333 -10.93 -12.64 6.71
N VAL A 334 -12.19 -12.21 6.54
CA VAL A 334 -12.99 -12.59 5.36
C VAL A 334 -12.34 -12.13 4.06
N PHE A 335 -11.89 -10.87 3.97
CA PHE A 335 -11.24 -10.37 2.76
C PHE A 335 -9.98 -11.18 2.42
N LEU A 336 -9.09 -11.40 3.39
CA LEU A 336 -7.84 -12.11 3.15
C LEU A 336 -8.06 -13.60 2.88
N ASP A 337 -8.98 -14.25 3.57
CA ASP A 337 -9.32 -15.65 3.31
C ASP A 337 -9.82 -15.82 1.88
N LYS A 338 -10.72 -14.94 1.44
CA LYS A 338 -11.27 -14.97 0.07
C LYS A 338 -10.26 -14.55 -0.98
N TYR A 339 -9.41 -13.58 -0.69
CA TYR A 339 -8.32 -13.18 -1.56
C TYR A 339 -7.32 -14.32 -1.78
N ASN A 340 -6.86 -14.97 -0.71
CA ASN A 340 -5.96 -16.12 -0.78
C ASN A 340 -6.62 -17.33 -1.47
N GLU A 341 -7.92 -17.54 -1.25
CA GLU A 341 -8.70 -18.52 -2.03
C GLU A 341 -8.68 -18.17 -3.52
N GLY A 342 -8.87 -16.90 -3.88
CA GLY A 342 -8.78 -16.41 -5.26
C GLY A 342 -7.41 -16.69 -5.90
N LEU A 343 -6.31 -16.35 -5.21
CA LEU A 343 -4.95 -16.55 -5.72
C LEU A 343 -4.59 -18.02 -6.01
N THR A 344 -5.23 -18.96 -5.33
CA THR A 344 -4.92 -20.40 -5.44
C THR A 344 -5.86 -21.16 -6.36
N LYS A 345 -6.99 -20.55 -6.75
CA LYS A 345 -7.98 -21.18 -7.63
C LYS A 345 -7.60 -21.05 -9.10
N GLY A 346 -7.88 -22.11 -9.86
CA GLY A 346 -7.77 -22.08 -11.33
C GLY A 346 -8.94 -21.39 -12.05
N SER A 347 -10.01 -21.03 -11.33
CA SER A 347 -11.15 -20.25 -11.85
C SER A 347 -11.68 -19.33 -10.76
N LEU A 348 -11.99 -18.09 -11.12
CA LEU A 348 -12.50 -17.06 -10.23
C LEU A 348 -14.02 -16.86 -10.40
N LEU A 349 -14.71 -17.90 -10.91
CA LEU A 349 -16.16 -17.92 -11.04
C LEU A 349 -16.83 -17.94 -9.66
N LEU A 350 -17.55 -16.86 -9.35
CA LEU A 350 -18.47 -16.82 -8.22
C LEU A 350 -19.89 -17.12 -8.70
N LYS A 351 -20.58 -17.98 -7.94
CA LYS A 351 -21.95 -18.39 -8.22
C LYS A 351 -22.94 -17.71 -7.31
N ASN A 352 -24.17 -17.58 -7.78
CA ASN A 352 -25.29 -17.00 -7.02
C ASN A 352 -25.03 -15.54 -6.59
N ILE A 353 -24.32 -14.78 -7.42
CA ILE A 353 -24.27 -13.32 -7.27
C ILE A 353 -25.66 -12.74 -7.56
N ASN A 354 -26.01 -11.68 -6.86
CA ASN A 354 -27.34 -11.07 -6.85
C ASN A 354 -28.47 -12.02 -6.37
N CYS A 355 -28.14 -13.06 -5.62
CA CYS A 355 -29.12 -14.04 -5.16
C CYS A 355 -29.75 -13.67 -3.82
N ASP A 356 -31.08 -13.57 -3.77
CA ASP A 356 -31.85 -13.44 -2.52
C ASP A 356 -32.92 -14.54 -2.46
N PRO A 357 -32.62 -15.69 -1.82
CA PRO A 357 -33.39 -16.90 -2.00
C PRO A 357 -34.75 -16.88 -1.28
N ALA A 358 -35.75 -17.43 -1.98
CA ALA A 358 -37.04 -17.78 -1.41
C ALA A 358 -36.91 -18.88 -0.33
N PRO A 359 -37.87 -18.98 0.60
CA PRO A 359 -39.04 -18.12 0.77
C PRO A 359 -38.77 -16.87 1.63
N ASN A 360 -37.56 -16.76 2.19
CA ASN A 360 -37.28 -15.82 3.27
C ASN A 360 -36.85 -14.45 2.74
N TYR A 361 -36.18 -14.38 1.59
CA TYR A 361 -35.67 -13.14 0.98
C TYR A 361 -34.94 -12.27 2.01
N PRO A 362 -33.92 -12.81 2.72
CA PRO A 362 -33.28 -12.13 3.85
C PRO A 362 -32.86 -10.69 3.53
N GLU A 363 -32.28 -10.44 2.35
CA GLU A 363 -31.77 -9.12 1.98
C GLU A 363 -32.91 -8.15 1.66
N THR A 364 -33.85 -8.55 0.81
CA THR A 364 -35.02 -7.73 0.46
C THR A 364 -35.89 -7.45 1.70
N ARG A 365 -36.00 -8.43 2.61
CA ARG A 365 -36.73 -8.29 3.87
C ARG A 365 -36.04 -7.30 4.82
N ALA A 366 -34.71 -7.24 4.84
CA ALA A 366 -34.00 -6.25 5.65
C ALA A 366 -34.34 -4.82 5.22
N VAL A 367 -34.53 -4.60 3.91
CA VAL A 367 -34.91 -3.30 3.32
C VAL A 367 -36.38 -2.95 3.61
N PHE A 368 -37.32 -3.82 3.22
CA PHE A 368 -38.75 -3.47 3.24
C PHE A 368 -39.49 -3.89 4.50
N LYS A 369 -38.93 -4.78 5.32
CA LYS A 369 -39.52 -5.29 6.56
C LYS A 369 -40.97 -5.77 6.35
N ASN A 370 -41.94 -5.00 6.84
CA ASN A 370 -43.37 -5.32 6.75
C ASN A 370 -43.96 -5.07 5.35
N SER A 371 -43.28 -4.31 4.49
CA SER A 371 -43.73 -3.94 3.14
C SER A 371 -43.15 -4.86 2.05
N LEU A 372 -42.51 -5.98 2.43
CA LEU A 372 -41.89 -6.93 1.49
C LEU A 372 -42.89 -7.42 0.45
N SER A 373 -44.05 -7.93 0.88
CA SER A 373 -45.07 -8.49 -0.01
C SER A 373 -45.59 -7.47 -1.03
N ASP A 374 -45.78 -6.22 -0.60
CA ASP A 374 -46.22 -5.13 -1.47
C ASP A 374 -45.17 -4.84 -2.54
N TRP A 375 -43.88 -4.77 -2.15
CA TRP A 375 -42.80 -4.55 -3.10
C TRP A 375 -42.66 -5.70 -4.10
N GLN A 376 -42.72 -6.95 -3.63
CA GLN A 376 -42.65 -8.14 -4.48
C GLN A 376 -43.79 -8.19 -5.50
N SER A 377 -45.00 -7.83 -5.09
CA SER A 377 -46.18 -7.79 -5.98
C SER A 377 -46.03 -6.78 -7.11
N LYS A 378 -45.34 -5.66 -6.85
CA LYS A 378 -45.09 -4.59 -7.83
C LYS A 378 -43.88 -4.87 -8.72
N ASN A 379 -42.95 -5.69 -8.27
CA ASN A 379 -41.67 -5.95 -8.93
C ASN A 379 -41.42 -7.45 -9.20
N PRO A 380 -42.36 -8.19 -9.82
CA PRO A 380 -42.24 -9.64 -9.97
C PRO A 380 -41.06 -10.06 -10.85
N ALA A 381 -40.63 -9.21 -11.80
CA ALA A 381 -39.44 -9.46 -12.61
C ALA A 381 -38.15 -9.40 -11.77
N TYR A 382 -38.01 -8.41 -10.89
CA TYR A 382 -36.84 -8.25 -10.02
C TYR A 382 -36.76 -9.36 -8.97
N VAL A 383 -37.90 -9.83 -8.46
CA VAL A 383 -37.92 -11.00 -7.57
C VAL A 383 -37.36 -12.23 -8.28
N LYS A 384 -37.83 -12.54 -9.50
CA LYS A 384 -37.32 -13.68 -10.29
C LYS A 384 -35.84 -13.55 -10.61
N TYR A 385 -35.39 -12.33 -10.90
CA TYR A 385 -33.98 -12.03 -11.12
C TYR A 385 -33.14 -12.38 -9.88
N MET A 386 -33.56 -11.93 -8.69
CA MET A 386 -32.85 -12.23 -7.45
C MET A 386 -33.00 -13.70 -7.00
N GLU A 387 -34.10 -14.38 -7.27
CA GLU A 387 -34.22 -15.82 -6.98
C GLU A 387 -33.27 -16.66 -7.84
N LYS A 388 -33.04 -16.21 -9.08
CA LYS A 388 -32.15 -16.89 -10.02
C LYS A 388 -30.67 -16.62 -9.70
N GLY A 389 -30.35 -15.39 -9.34
CA GLY A 389 -28.97 -14.91 -9.28
C GLY A 389 -28.25 -15.03 -10.63
N GLN A 390 -26.93 -14.87 -10.60
CA GLN A 390 -26.05 -15.05 -11.75
C GLN A 390 -24.66 -15.51 -11.32
N ASP A 391 -23.92 -16.09 -12.27
CA ASP A 391 -22.52 -16.41 -12.10
C ASP A 391 -21.67 -15.27 -12.67
N ILE A 392 -20.61 -14.86 -11.98
CA ILE A 392 -19.70 -13.80 -12.41
C ILE A 392 -18.27 -14.34 -12.37
N GLU A 393 -17.57 -14.25 -13.50
CA GLU A 393 -16.12 -14.48 -13.55
C GLU A 393 -15.42 -13.21 -13.06
N CYS A 394 -14.73 -13.31 -11.92
CA CYS A 394 -13.97 -12.18 -11.40
C CYS A 394 -12.65 -12.03 -12.18
N VAL A 395 -12.20 -10.79 -12.36
CA VAL A 395 -10.99 -10.51 -13.16
C VAL A 395 -9.69 -10.80 -12.42
N ASN A 396 -9.70 -10.77 -11.08
CA ASN A 396 -8.57 -11.07 -10.21
C ASN A 396 -9.02 -11.46 -8.80
N ALA A 397 -8.08 -11.81 -7.93
CA ALA A 397 -8.36 -12.26 -6.57
C ALA A 397 -8.93 -11.12 -5.69
N ALA A 398 -8.56 -9.87 -5.94
CA ALA A 398 -9.11 -8.69 -5.27
C ALA A 398 -10.62 -8.55 -5.50
N MET A 399 -11.07 -8.59 -6.76
CA MET A 399 -12.50 -8.55 -7.12
C MET A 399 -13.23 -9.76 -6.53
N TYR A 400 -12.63 -10.95 -6.61
CA TYR A 400 -13.18 -12.17 -6.01
C TYR A 400 -13.41 -12.01 -4.51
N ALA A 401 -12.44 -11.44 -3.79
CA ALA A 401 -12.55 -11.20 -2.35
C ALA A 401 -13.68 -10.22 -2.03
N LYS A 402 -13.77 -9.09 -2.75
CA LYS A 402 -14.82 -8.10 -2.53
C LYS A 402 -16.21 -8.63 -2.85
N LEU A 403 -16.37 -9.29 -3.99
CA LEU A 403 -17.66 -9.83 -4.41
C LEU A 403 -18.08 -11.05 -3.57
N SER A 404 -17.13 -11.78 -2.98
CA SER A 404 -17.44 -12.79 -1.96
C SER A 404 -17.93 -12.19 -0.64
N TYR A 405 -17.46 -10.98 -0.31
CA TYR A 405 -17.85 -10.27 0.92
C TYR A 405 -19.26 -9.69 0.83
N THR A 406 -19.55 -8.98 -0.27
CA THR A 406 -20.88 -8.44 -0.59
C THR A 406 -21.28 -8.97 -1.97
N PRO A 407 -22.08 -10.05 -2.07
CA PRO A 407 -22.35 -10.78 -3.33
C PRO A 407 -23.39 -10.09 -4.20
N TRP A 408 -23.20 -8.80 -4.46
CA TRP A 408 -24.11 -7.95 -5.20
C TRP A 408 -23.37 -7.01 -6.15
N VAL A 409 -23.68 -7.10 -7.44
CA VAL A 409 -23.33 -6.10 -8.46
C VAL A 409 -24.51 -5.20 -8.80
N ASP A 410 -25.74 -5.68 -8.60
CA ASP A 410 -26.98 -4.93 -8.82
C ASP A 410 -28.07 -5.42 -7.85
N PHE A 411 -28.57 -4.51 -7.02
CA PHE A 411 -29.52 -4.79 -5.94
C PHE A 411 -30.83 -4.00 -6.12
N PRO A 412 -31.85 -4.59 -6.76
CA PRO A 412 -33.12 -3.93 -7.08
C PRO A 412 -33.89 -3.31 -5.90
N PRO A 413 -33.90 -3.91 -4.69
CA PRO A 413 -34.62 -3.35 -3.53
C PRO A 413 -34.23 -1.91 -3.20
N GLN A 414 -32.97 -1.54 -3.44
CA GLN A 414 -32.45 -0.19 -3.21
C GLN A 414 -32.08 0.54 -4.50
N GLY A 415 -32.09 -0.15 -5.65
CA GLY A 415 -31.59 0.40 -6.91
C GLY A 415 -30.12 0.75 -6.86
N SER A 416 -29.34 0.01 -6.06
CA SER A 416 -27.91 0.23 -5.84
C SER A 416 -27.06 -0.76 -6.64
N HIS A 417 -25.78 -0.44 -6.80
CA HIS A 417 -24.81 -1.26 -7.54
C HIS A 417 -23.63 -1.56 -6.61
N PRO A 418 -23.75 -2.48 -5.65
CA PRO A 418 -22.84 -2.50 -4.50
C PRO A 418 -21.36 -2.67 -4.88
N LEU A 419 -21.00 -3.55 -5.82
CA LEU A 419 -19.59 -3.65 -6.22
C LEU A 419 -19.03 -2.31 -6.77
N GLU A 420 -19.78 -1.65 -7.65
CA GLU A 420 -19.38 -0.38 -8.29
C GLU A 420 -19.44 0.80 -7.31
N ASP A 421 -20.45 0.84 -6.43
CA ASP A 421 -20.58 1.86 -5.38
C ASP A 421 -19.40 1.79 -4.40
N TRP A 422 -18.97 0.58 -4.04
CA TRP A 422 -17.78 0.36 -3.21
C TRP A 422 -16.51 0.82 -3.93
N LEU A 423 -16.35 0.46 -5.21
CA LEU A 423 -15.19 0.84 -6.01
C LEU A 423 -15.10 2.36 -6.19
N ARG A 424 -16.23 3.03 -6.40
CA ARG A 424 -16.31 4.49 -6.47
C ARG A 424 -15.86 5.14 -5.17
N ILE A 425 -16.29 4.61 -4.01
CA ILE A 425 -15.81 5.11 -2.72
C ILE A 425 -14.31 4.88 -2.59
N TYR A 426 -13.83 3.68 -2.91
CA TYR A 426 -12.41 3.32 -2.84
C TYR A 426 -11.53 4.30 -3.62
N ASN A 427 -11.92 4.62 -4.86
CA ASN A 427 -11.18 5.51 -5.75
C ASN A 427 -11.22 6.97 -5.28
N SER A 428 -12.30 7.41 -4.64
CA SER A 428 -12.46 8.81 -4.19
C SER A 428 -11.97 9.09 -2.77
N LEU A 429 -11.30 8.15 -2.10
CA LEU A 429 -10.86 8.34 -0.70
C LEU A 429 -9.82 9.45 -0.58
N GLU A 430 -8.93 9.56 -1.56
CA GLU A 430 -7.81 10.51 -1.54
C GLU A 430 -8.22 11.93 -1.94
N ASP A 431 -9.38 12.10 -2.59
CA ASP A 431 -9.99 13.41 -2.85
C ASP A 431 -10.19 14.22 -1.55
N CYS A 432 -10.36 13.52 -0.42
CA CYS A 432 -10.54 14.12 0.90
C CYS A 432 -9.23 14.62 1.53
N LEU A 433 -8.09 14.33 0.91
CA LEU A 433 -6.75 14.72 1.36
C LEU A 433 -6.24 15.97 0.62
N GLY A 434 -6.95 16.42 -0.42
CA GLY A 434 -6.69 17.69 -1.09
C GLY A 434 -7.26 18.87 -0.28
N ASP A 435 -6.50 19.96 -0.26
CA ASP A 435 -6.75 21.25 0.40
C ASP A 435 -6.49 21.32 1.92
N GLU A 436 -5.21 21.45 2.29
CA GLU A 436 -4.74 22.44 3.28
C GLU A 436 -3.55 23.24 2.73
#